data_AF-A0A3D5HEC8-F1
#
_entry.id   AF-A0A3D5HEC8-F1
#
_cell.length_a   1.000
_cell.length_b   1.000
_cell.length_c   1.000
_cell.angle_alpha   90.00
_cell.angle_beta   90.00
_cell.angle_gamma   90.00
#
_symmetry.space_group_name_H-M   'P 1'
#
loop_
_entity.id
_entity.type
_entity.pdbx_description
1 polymer ?
#
loop_
_entity_poly.entity_id
_entity_poly.type
_entity_poly.pdbx_seq_one_letter_code
_entity_poly.pdbx_strand_id
1 'polypeptide(L)'
;MVGKLQIVDILLAMCKQPSSQTVLDFESALSYIFGQVSEDHSLAHDGSIMRHSRTKGVSMRGFMSRLTAYALVFAIHAAIVHAGDSKTPSAPKAGFRAEVLGQLDQIEQKIEDLAEAVPAEKYSWRPGEGVRSISEVYVHIAGSNYFFMTFLGFKSPVKMEPNMEKSVTDKGEITKMLKPSFDHVRNAILKLKDKDLERTTEMFGNTVTYRNAIITALAHLHEHLGQSIAYARMNGVVPPWTAAEQAAATKKNSK
;
A
#
# COMPACT_ATOMS: atom_id res chain seq x y z
N MET A 1 -25.90 26.45 -29.59
CA MET A 1 -26.01 25.83 -28.25
C MET A 1 -25.74 24.32 -28.32
N VAL A 2 -24.54 23.90 -28.77
CA VAL A 2 -24.19 22.46 -28.92
C VAL A 2 -22.95 22.05 -28.10
N GLY A 3 -22.15 22.99 -27.57
CA GLY A 3 -20.86 22.67 -26.94
C GLY A 3 -20.84 22.38 -25.43
N LYS A 4 -21.89 22.70 -24.66
CA LYS A 4 -21.88 22.52 -23.19
C LYS A 4 -22.30 21.13 -22.71
N LEU A 5 -23.05 20.38 -23.52
CA LEU A 5 -23.51 19.04 -23.14
C LEU A 5 -22.39 17.99 -23.25
N GLN A 6 -21.55 18.05 -24.29
CA GLN A 6 -20.52 17.03 -24.53
C GLN A 6 -19.43 16.94 -23.44
N ILE A 7 -19.05 18.05 -22.80
CA ILE A 7 -17.99 18.04 -21.78
C ILE A 7 -18.45 17.34 -20.49
N VAL A 8 -19.71 17.50 -20.11
CA VAL A 8 -20.27 16.87 -18.91
C VAL A 8 -20.40 15.36 -19.12
N ASP A 9 -20.80 14.93 -20.31
CA ASP A 9 -20.91 13.52 -20.67
C ASP A 9 -19.54 12.83 -20.75
N ILE A 10 -18.50 13.52 -21.25
CA ILE A 10 -17.11 13.02 -21.25
C ILE A 10 -16.58 12.88 -19.82
N LEU A 11 -16.82 13.87 -18.95
CA LEU A 11 -16.43 13.82 -17.54
C LEU A 11 -17.14 12.69 -16.77
N LEU A 12 -18.43 12.45 -17.07
CA LEU A 12 -19.18 11.33 -16.48
C LEU A 12 -18.64 9.97 -16.96
N ALA A 13 -18.24 9.86 -18.22
CA ALA A 13 -17.67 8.64 -18.80
C ALA A 13 -16.30 8.29 -18.19
N MET A 14 -15.45 9.28 -17.90
CA MET A 14 -14.14 9.06 -17.27
C MET A 14 -14.24 8.50 -15.84
N CYS A 15 -15.35 8.75 -15.13
CA CYS A 15 -15.55 8.28 -13.76
C CYS A 15 -15.90 6.78 -13.66
N LYS A 16 -16.28 6.12 -14.78
CA LYS A 16 -16.82 4.77 -14.75
C LYS A 16 -15.89 3.66 -15.27
N GLN A 17 -14.87 3.99 -16.06
CA GLN A 17 -13.62 3.23 -16.34
C GLN A 17 -12.97 3.81 -17.61
N PRO A 18 -11.77 4.41 -17.56
CA PRO A 18 -11.15 5.01 -18.73
C PRO A 18 -10.55 3.95 -19.66
N SER A 19 -11.02 3.91 -20.91
CA SER A 19 -10.36 3.18 -21.99
C SER A 19 -9.26 4.04 -22.63
N SER A 20 -8.27 3.41 -23.29
CA SER A 20 -7.20 4.15 -23.98
C SER A 20 -7.70 5.14 -25.03
N GLN A 21 -8.88 4.90 -25.61
CA GLN A 21 -9.50 5.82 -26.57
C GLN A 21 -9.99 7.10 -25.90
N THR A 22 -10.52 7.01 -24.67
CA THR A 22 -11.08 8.14 -23.92
C THR A 22 -10.02 9.16 -23.52
N VAL A 23 -8.75 8.72 -23.39
CA VAL A 23 -7.61 9.59 -23.07
C VAL A 23 -7.13 10.36 -24.31
N LEU A 24 -7.13 9.72 -25.49
CA LEU A 24 -6.75 10.35 -26.76
C LEU A 24 -7.74 11.43 -27.20
N ASP A 25 -9.03 11.21 -26.95
CA ASP A 25 -10.09 12.18 -27.24
C ASP A 25 -9.96 13.45 -26.37
N PHE A 26 -9.45 13.31 -25.13
CA PHE A 26 -9.20 14.42 -24.21
C PHE A 26 -7.99 15.28 -24.65
N GLU A 27 -6.91 14.68 -25.14
CA GLU A 27 -5.76 15.42 -25.67
C GLU A 27 -6.10 16.21 -26.94
N SER A 28 -6.97 15.66 -27.81
CA SER A 28 -7.49 16.38 -28.97
C SER A 28 -8.37 17.58 -28.57
N ALA A 29 -9.21 17.42 -27.54
CA ALA A 29 -10.03 18.51 -27.02
C ALA A 29 -9.18 19.64 -26.39
N LEU A 30 -8.11 19.29 -25.69
CA LEU A 30 -7.16 20.28 -25.15
C LEU A 30 -6.42 21.02 -26.27
N SER A 31 -5.92 20.32 -27.30
CA SER A 31 -5.26 20.97 -28.44
C SER A 31 -6.17 21.94 -29.19
N TYR A 32 -7.46 21.61 -29.33
CA TYR A 32 -8.46 22.52 -29.92
C TYR A 32 -8.67 23.79 -29.08
N ILE A 33 -8.71 23.67 -27.75
CA ILE A 33 -8.86 24.80 -26.83
C ILE A 33 -7.60 25.69 -26.82
N PHE A 34 -6.40 25.11 -26.93
CA PHE A 34 -5.14 25.86 -27.01
C PHE A 34 -4.93 26.51 -28.39
N GLY A 35 -5.42 25.91 -29.48
CA GLY A 35 -5.29 26.44 -30.84
C GLY A 35 -6.10 27.72 -31.11
N GLN A 36 -7.23 27.94 -30.42
CA GLN A 36 -8.03 29.17 -30.60
C GLN A 36 -7.39 30.43 -29.98
N VAL A 37 -6.28 30.30 -29.25
CA VAL A 37 -5.60 31.45 -28.61
C VAL A 37 -4.57 32.10 -29.53
N SER A 38 -4.13 31.45 -30.63
CA SER A 38 -3.05 31.96 -31.48
C SER A 38 -3.46 32.79 -32.70
N GLU A 39 -4.76 32.95 -32.99
CA GLU A 39 -5.22 33.65 -34.22
C GLU A 39 -5.51 35.15 -34.04
N ASP A 40 -5.44 35.71 -32.83
CA ASP A 40 -5.74 37.14 -32.59
C ASP A 40 -4.57 38.11 -32.90
N HIS A 41 -3.49 37.64 -33.54
CA HIS A 41 -2.36 38.48 -33.93
C HIS A 41 -1.98 38.29 -35.41
N SER A 42 -2.77 38.84 -36.32
CA SER A 42 -2.28 39.19 -37.65
C SER A 42 -3.10 40.31 -38.32
N LEU A 43 -2.36 41.23 -38.94
CA LEU A 43 -2.76 42.28 -39.91
C LEU A 43 -3.27 43.62 -39.38
N ALA A 44 -2.38 44.63 -39.34
CA ALA A 44 -2.46 45.80 -40.23
C ALA A 44 -1.27 46.75 -39.99
N HIS A 45 -0.34 46.81 -40.95
CA HIS A 45 0.58 47.92 -41.12
C HIS A 45 -0.15 49.07 -41.84
N ASP A 46 0.19 50.30 -41.45
CA ASP A 46 0.06 51.57 -42.19
C ASP A 46 -1.21 52.43 -42.00
N GLY A 47 -1.04 53.48 -41.18
CA GLY A 47 -1.32 54.87 -41.55
C GLY A 47 -2.75 55.32 -41.88
N SER A 48 -3.52 55.72 -40.85
CA SER A 48 -4.09 57.08 -40.71
C SER A 48 -5.38 57.14 -39.86
N ILE A 49 -5.52 58.26 -39.16
CA ILE A 49 -6.68 58.81 -38.43
C ILE A 49 -6.91 58.30 -37.00
N MET A 50 -6.55 59.18 -36.06
CA MET A 50 -6.91 59.11 -34.63
C MET A 50 -8.43 59.04 -34.43
N ARG A 51 -8.89 58.00 -33.71
CA ARG A 51 -10.10 58.03 -32.88
C ARG A 51 -9.79 57.41 -31.52
N HIS A 52 -10.17 58.12 -30.46
CA HIS A 52 -10.02 57.69 -29.07
C HIS A 52 -10.62 56.30 -28.85
N SER A 53 -9.78 55.29 -28.63
CA SER A 53 -10.20 53.98 -28.14
C SER A 53 -9.91 53.88 -26.65
N ARG A 54 -10.98 53.77 -25.87
CA ARG A 54 -11.01 53.59 -24.42
C ARG A 54 -10.43 52.20 -24.10
N THR A 55 -9.25 52.12 -23.50
CA THR A 55 -8.66 50.85 -23.07
C THR A 55 -9.56 50.22 -21.99
N LYS A 56 -10.17 49.08 -22.30
CA LYS A 56 -10.88 48.27 -21.31
C LYS A 56 -9.83 47.57 -20.45
N GLY A 57 -9.63 48.04 -19.23
CA GLY A 57 -8.77 47.38 -18.25
C GLY A 57 -9.26 45.95 -17.98
N VAL A 58 -8.38 44.97 -18.15
CA VAL A 58 -8.65 43.59 -17.77
C VAL A 58 -8.82 43.53 -16.24
N SER A 59 -10.01 43.10 -15.80
CA SER A 59 -10.35 42.99 -14.38
C SER A 59 -9.45 41.96 -13.68
N MET A 60 -8.75 42.39 -12.63
CA MET A 60 -7.86 41.56 -11.79
C MET A 60 -8.57 40.30 -11.23
N ARG A 61 -9.89 40.37 -11.04
CA ARG A 61 -10.74 39.24 -10.62
C ARG A 61 -10.81 38.13 -11.66
N GLY A 62 -10.80 38.47 -12.95
CA GLY A 62 -10.81 37.50 -14.05
C GLY A 62 -9.48 36.76 -14.19
N PHE A 63 -8.36 37.43 -13.90
CA PHE A 63 -7.03 36.83 -13.93
C PHE A 63 -6.81 35.86 -12.75
N MET A 64 -7.20 36.26 -11.53
CA MET A 64 -7.11 35.40 -10.34
C MET A 64 -8.04 34.18 -10.41
N SER A 65 -9.24 34.31 -11.00
CA SER A 65 -10.16 33.18 -11.18
C SER A 65 -9.70 32.15 -12.22
N ARG A 66 -8.86 32.54 -13.18
CA ARG A 66 -8.26 31.63 -14.16
C ARG A 66 -7.09 30.88 -13.56
N LEU A 67 -6.23 31.55 -12.78
CA LEU A 67 -5.10 30.93 -12.07
C LEU A 67 -5.54 29.86 -11.05
N THR A 68 -6.64 30.07 -10.32
CA THR A 68 -7.19 29.06 -9.40
C THR A 68 -7.73 27.83 -10.12
N ALA A 69 -8.37 28.01 -11.28
CA ALA A 69 -8.83 26.89 -12.11
C ALA A 69 -7.65 26.06 -12.67
N TYR A 70 -6.56 26.72 -13.11
CA TYR A 70 -5.35 26.03 -13.55
C TYR A 70 -4.65 25.26 -12.42
N ALA A 71 -4.57 25.83 -11.21
CA ALA A 71 -3.99 25.15 -10.05
C ALA A 71 -4.80 23.90 -9.64
N LEU A 72 -6.14 23.96 -9.72
CA LEU A 72 -7.01 22.81 -9.46
C LEU A 72 -6.86 21.71 -10.52
N VAL A 73 -6.79 22.07 -11.81
CA VAL A 73 -6.58 21.09 -12.88
C VAL A 73 -5.20 20.43 -12.79
N PHE A 74 -4.17 21.20 -12.43
CA PHE A 74 -2.81 20.66 -12.24
C PHE A 74 -2.71 19.74 -11.01
N ALA A 75 -3.38 20.10 -9.91
CA ALA A 75 -3.46 19.24 -8.71
C ALA A 75 -4.22 17.93 -8.99
N ILE A 76 -5.29 17.98 -9.80
CA ILE A 76 -6.03 16.79 -10.21
C ILE A 76 -5.19 15.90 -11.15
N HIS A 77 -4.46 16.48 -12.11
CA HIS A 77 -3.53 15.73 -12.96
C HIS A 77 -2.39 15.09 -12.16
N ALA A 78 -1.81 15.82 -11.20
CA ALA A 78 -0.77 15.27 -10.32
C ALA A 78 -1.28 14.11 -9.47
N ALA A 79 -2.52 14.17 -8.99
CA ALA A 79 -3.16 13.07 -8.25
C ALA A 79 -3.46 11.84 -9.13
N ILE A 80 -3.85 12.04 -10.38
CA ILE A 80 -4.14 10.95 -11.33
C ILE A 80 -2.86 10.26 -11.81
N VAL A 81 -1.79 11.02 -12.07
CA VAL A 81 -0.48 10.46 -12.49
C VAL A 81 0.20 9.68 -11.37
N HIS A 82 0.04 10.07 -10.09
CA HIS A 82 0.59 9.31 -8.95
C HIS A 82 -0.27 8.09 -8.54
N ALA A 83 -1.54 8.04 -8.96
CA ALA A 83 -2.41 6.88 -8.72
C ALA A 83 -2.23 5.75 -9.77
N GLY A 84 -1.50 6.02 -10.85
CA GLY A 84 -1.42 5.14 -12.01
C GLY A 84 -0.06 4.47 -12.20
N ASP A 85 0.48 3.73 -11.21
CA ASP A 85 1.43 2.63 -11.49
C ASP A 85 1.79 1.73 -10.29
N SER A 86 0.77 1.25 -9.57
CA SER A 86 0.96 0.14 -8.63
C SER A 86 -0.09 -0.94 -8.82
N LYS A 87 -0.15 -1.53 -10.02
CA LYS A 87 -0.80 -2.83 -10.17
C LYS A 87 0.11 -3.86 -9.50
N THR A 88 -0.19 -4.22 -8.25
CA THR A 88 0.42 -5.38 -7.60
C THR A 88 0.24 -6.60 -8.51
N PRO A 89 1.32 -7.32 -8.86
CA PRO A 89 1.23 -8.50 -9.72
C PRO A 89 0.24 -9.51 -9.15
N SER A 90 -0.53 -10.19 -10.01
CA SER A 90 -1.44 -11.26 -9.57
C SER A 90 -0.64 -12.39 -8.93
N ALA A 91 -1.17 -12.97 -7.85
CA ALA A 91 -0.53 -14.09 -7.16
C ALA A 91 -0.29 -15.28 -8.10
N PRO A 92 0.89 -15.93 -8.01
CA PRO A 92 1.13 -17.18 -8.73
C PRO A 92 0.17 -18.27 -8.24
N LYS A 93 -0.26 -19.15 -9.16
CA LYS A 93 -1.23 -20.22 -8.84
C LYS A 93 -0.57 -21.50 -8.30
N ALA A 94 0.73 -21.69 -8.53
CA ALA A 94 1.49 -22.88 -8.12
C ALA A 94 2.98 -22.57 -7.97
N GLY A 95 3.72 -23.51 -7.38
CA GLY A 95 5.16 -23.44 -7.14
C GLY A 95 5.53 -22.64 -5.90
N PHE A 96 6.84 -22.51 -5.67
CA PHE A 96 7.41 -22.00 -4.42
C PHE A 96 6.79 -20.67 -3.94
N ARG A 97 6.64 -19.66 -4.82
CA ARG A 97 6.02 -18.38 -4.42
C ARG A 97 4.57 -18.54 -3.99
N ALA A 98 3.79 -19.40 -4.66
CA ALA A 98 2.40 -19.65 -4.31
C ALA A 98 2.28 -20.38 -2.96
N GLU A 99 3.14 -21.37 -2.73
CA GLU A 99 3.19 -22.13 -1.48
C GLU A 99 3.60 -21.27 -0.28
N VAL A 100 4.60 -20.40 -0.45
CA VAL A 100 5.01 -19.46 0.61
C VAL A 100 3.91 -18.44 0.88
N LEU A 101 3.26 -17.89 -0.16
CA LEU A 101 2.15 -16.93 0.03
C LEU A 101 0.99 -17.58 0.80
N GLY A 102 0.65 -18.83 0.47
CA GLY A 102 -0.37 -19.57 1.21
C GLY A 102 0.00 -19.81 2.67
N GLN A 103 1.27 -20.09 2.98
CA GLN A 103 1.74 -20.19 4.36
C GLN A 103 1.73 -18.84 5.08
N LEU A 104 2.15 -17.77 4.40
CA LEU A 104 2.13 -16.41 4.95
C LEU A 104 0.70 -16.00 5.33
N ASP A 105 -0.29 -16.26 4.47
CA ASP A 105 -1.70 -15.98 4.75
C ASP A 105 -2.19 -16.71 6.02
N GLN A 106 -1.81 -17.98 6.20
CA GLN A 106 -2.18 -18.75 7.39
C GLN A 106 -1.51 -18.23 8.66
N ILE A 107 -0.23 -17.85 8.59
CA ILE A 107 0.53 -17.36 9.74
C ILE A 107 0.05 -15.96 10.15
N GLU A 108 -0.16 -15.07 9.18
CA GLU A 108 -0.72 -13.73 9.40
C GLU A 108 -2.04 -13.83 10.15
N GLN A 109 -2.99 -14.62 9.64
CA GLN A 109 -4.28 -14.81 10.29
C GLN A 109 -4.12 -15.29 11.73
N LYS A 110 -3.28 -16.30 11.97
CA LYS A 110 -3.07 -16.86 13.32
C LYS A 110 -2.41 -15.86 14.28
N ILE A 111 -1.48 -15.05 13.80
CA ILE A 111 -0.82 -14.01 14.62
C ILE A 111 -1.81 -12.89 14.94
N GLU A 112 -2.59 -12.41 13.96
CA GLU A 112 -3.61 -11.39 14.19
C GLU A 112 -4.72 -11.88 15.13
N ASP A 113 -5.19 -13.11 14.94
CA ASP A 113 -6.20 -13.73 15.80
C ASP A 113 -5.70 -13.86 17.25
N LEU A 114 -4.43 -14.23 17.46
CA LEU A 114 -3.85 -14.28 18.80
C LEU A 114 -3.65 -12.91 19.42
N ALA A 115 -3.17 -11.93 18.64
CA ALA A 115 -3.03 -10.56 19.11
C ALA A 115 -4.40 -10.03 19.57
N GLU A 116 -5.45 -10.28 18.79
CA GLU A 116 -6.80 -9.87 19.15
C GLU A 116 -7.37 -10.66 20.34
N ALA A 117 -7.12 -11.97 20.44
CA ALA A 117 -7.65 -12.79 21.52
C ALA A 117 -7.00 -12.52 22.90
N VAL A 118 -5.75 -12.08 22.93
CA VAL A 118 -5.05 -11.80 24.19
C VAL A 118 -5.57 -10.47 24.80
N PRO A 119 -5.97 -10.47 26.09
CA PRO A 119 -6.40 -9.23 26.77
C PRO A 119 -5.28 -8.19 26.85
N ALA A 120 -5.62 -6.90 26.74
CA ALA A 120 -4.64 -5.81 26.70
C ALA A 120 -3.77 -5.76 27.97
N GLU A 121 -4.33 -6.05 29.14
CA GLU A 121 -3.62 -6.11 30.41
C GLU A 121 -2.54 -7.21 30.47
N LYS A 122 -2.55 -8.16 29.54
CA LYS A 122 -1.53 -9.22 29.42
C LYS A 122 -0.40 -8.84 28.49
N TYR A 123 -0.47 -7.75 27.74
CA TYR A 123 0.57 -7.40 26.76
C TYR A 123 1.95 -7.16 27.39
N SER A 124 2.02 -6.77 28.66
CA SER A 124 3.28 -6.64 29.42
C SER A 124 3.80 -7.96 29.99
N TRP A 125 2.98 -9.00 30.03
CA TRP A 125 3.36 -10.30 30.59
C TRP A 125 4.49 -10.95 29.79
N ARG A 126 5.40 -11.61 30.51
CA ARG A 126 6.52 -12.40 29.99
C ARG A 126 6.73 -13.63 30.89
N PRO A 127 7.24 -14.75 30.34
CA PRO A 127 7.42 -15.99 31.11
C PRO A 127 8.59 -15.93 32.10
N GLY A 128 9.53 -14.99 31.93
CA GLY A 128 10.69 -14.84 32.78
C GLY A 128 11.55 -13.64 32.42
N GLU A 129 12.55 -13.38 33.24
CA GLU A 129 13.56 -12.35 32.97
C GLU A 129 14.33 -12.66 31.67
N GLY A 130 14.68 -11.61 30.91
CA GLY A 130 15.38 -11.75 29.64
C GLY A 130 14.53 -12.24 28.46
N VAL A 131 13.30 -12.70 28.70
CA VAL A 131 12.40 -13.16 27.62
C VAL A 131 11.46 -12.02 27.19
N ARG A 132 11.20 -11.93 25.87
CA ARG A 132 10.26 -10.95 25.32
C ARG A 132 8.87 -11.09 25.95
N SER A 133 8.24 -9.96 26.29
CA SER A 133 6.80 -9.91 26.60
C SER A 133 5.92 -10.13 25.37
N ILE A 134 4.62 -10.32 25.58
CA ILE A 134 3.63 -10.46 24.50
C ILE A 134 3.71 -9.26 23.52
N SER A 135 3.70 -8.04 24.04
CA SER A 135 3.86 -6.80 23.25
C SER A 135 5.16 -6.81 22.43
N GLU A 136 6.28 -7.08 23.10
CA GLU A 136 7.60 -7.13 22.48
C GLU A 136 7.67 -8.16 21.34
N VAL A 137 7.03 -9.33 21.48
CA VAL A 137 6.96 -10.35 20.42
C VAL A 137 6.22 -9.83 19.19
N TYR A 138 5.06 -9.19 19.35
CA TYR A 138 4.29 -8.68 18.20
C TYR A 138 4.96 -7.50 17.50
N VAL A 139 5.58 -6.59 18.25
CA VAL A 139 6.40 -5.51 17.66
C VAL A 139 7.61 -6.09 16.94
N HIS A 140 8.24 -7.12 17.52
CA HIS A 140 9.35 -7.84 16.90
C HIS A 140 8.95 -8.49 15.58
N ILE A 141 7.79 -9.15 15.52
CA ILE A 141 7.25 -9.72 14.27
C ILE A 141 7.10 -8.63 13.21
N ALA A 142 6.45 -7.51 13.55
CA ALA A 142 6.23 -6.42 12.62
C ALA A 142 7.56 -5.83 12.10
N GLY A 143 8.54 -5.63 12.98
CA GLY A 143 9.86 -5.14 12.60
C GLY A 143 10.65 -6.11 11.73
N SER A 144 10.64 -7.39 12.10
CA SER A 144 11.35 -8.44 11.36
C SER A 144 10.79 -8.63 9.96
N ASN A 145 9.47 -8.53 9.78
CA ASN A 145 8.83 -8.55 8.46
C ASN A 145 9.42 -7.49 7.52
N TYR A 146 9.63 -6.25 7.99
CA TYR A 146 10.28 -5.22 7.20
C TYR A 146 11.77 -5.50 7.01
N PHE A 147 12.47 -5.93 8.06
CA PHE A 147 13.90 -6.17 8.03
C PHE A 147 14.29 -7.27 7.05
N PHE A 148 13.61 -8.43 7.07
CA PHE A 148 13.93 -9.56 6.20
C PHE A 148 13.79 -9.22 4.71
N MET A 149 12.83 -8.37 4.34
CA MET A 149 12.63 -7.99 2.94
C MET A 149 13.75 -7.09 2.39
N THR A 150 14.56 -6.47 3.26
CA THR A 150 15.73 -5.70 2.84
C THR A 150 16.80 -6.57 2.17
N PHE A 151 16.94 -7.84 2.57
CA PHE A 151 17.87 -8.78 1.92
C PHE A 151 17.47 -9.10 0.47
N LEU A 152 16.20 -8.90 0.13
CA LEU A 152 15.65 -9.07 -1.22
C LEU A 152 15.62 -7.75 -2.02
N GLY A 153 16.16 -6.66 -1.45
CA GLY A 153 16.20 -5.33 -2.07
C GLY A 153 14.95 -4.48 -1.86
N PHE A 154 13.99 -4.93 -1.05
CA PHE A 154 12.80 -4.15 -0.73
C PHE A 154 13.05 -3.33 0.53
N LYS A 155 13.12 -2.01 0.38
CA LYS A 155 13.32 -1.10 1.50
C LYS A 155 12.08 -1.05 2.38
N SER A 156 12.28 -0.99 3.69
CA SER A 156 11.19 -0.74 4.63
C SER A 156 10.58 0.65 4.37
N PRO A 157 9.24 0.76 4.26
CA PRO A 157 8.55 2.05 4.22
C PRO A 157 8.45 2.69 5.61
N VAL A 158 8.75 1.94 6.67
CA VAL A 158 8.71 2.38 8.06
C VAL A 158 10.12 2.41 8.62
N LYS A 159 10.48 3.51 9.29
CA LYS A 159 11.72 3.57 10.06
C LYS A 159 11.51 2.87 11.40
N MET A 160 12.14 1.71 11.57
CA MET A 160 12.12 1.00 12.85
C MET A 160 13.11 1.67 13.79
N GLU A 161 12.61 2.31 14.85
CA GLU A 161 13.45 2.90 15.88
C GLU A 161 14.07 1.80 16.78
N PRO A 162 15.34 1.94 17.23
CA PRO A 162 16.06 0.87 17.93
C PRO A 162 15.37 0.30 19.19
N ASN A 163 14.50 1.08 19.83
CA ASN A 163 13.81 0.71 21.08
C ASN A 163 12.31 0.45 20.90
N MET A 164 11.82 0.33 19.67
CA MET A 164 10.38 0.24 19.39
C MET A 164 9.72 -0.93 20.13
N GLU A 165 10.39 -2.08 20.27
CA GLU A 165 9.90 -3.24 21.05
C GLU A 165 9.61 -2.89 22.51
N LYS A 166 10.38 -1.97 23.10
CA LYS A 166 10.25 -1.57 24.52
C LYS A 166 9.29 -0.40 24.71
N SER A 167 9.07 0.43 23.68
CA SER A 167 8.26 1.64 23.79
C SER A 167 6.82 1.46 23.32
N VAL A 168 6.57 0.58 22.35
CA VAL A 168 5.22 0.32 21.83
C VAL A 168 4.62 -0.87 22.58
N THR A 169 3.75 -0.57 23.55
CA THR A 169 3.14 -1.57 24.43
C THR A 169 1.63 -1.64 24.31
N ASP A 170 0.99 -0.64 23.70
CA ASP A 170 -0.45 -0.59 23.52
C ASP A 170 -0.93 -1.62 22.49
N LYS A 171 -1.97 -2.36 22.84
CA LYS A 171 -2.55 -3.40 21.98
C LYS A 171 -3.05 -2.82 20.65
N GLY A 172 -3.74 -1.68 20.68
CA GLY A 172 -4.34 -1.07 19.49
C GLY A 172 -3.30 -0.51 18.52
N GLU A 173 -2.19 0.01 19.03
CA GLU A 173 -1.04 0.40 18.21
C GLU A 173 -0.38 -0.82 17.57
N ILE A 174 -0.14 -1.87 18.36
CA ILE A 174 0.52 -3.10 17.89
C ILE A 174 -0.30 -3.79 16.79
N THR A 175 -1.62 -3.96 16.96
CA THR A 175 -2.46 -4.63 15.95
C THR A 175 -2.49 -3.84 14.64
N LYS A 176 -2.42 -2.50 14.68
CA LYS A 176 -2.29 -1.65 13.48
C LYS A 176 -0.96 -1.80 12.77
N MET A 177 0.10 -2.24 13.45
CA MET A 177 1.42 -2.47 12.85
C MET A 177 1.55 -3.83 12.16
N LEU A 178 0.81 -4.85 12.62
CA LEU A 178 0.92 -6.22 12.12
C LEU A 178 0.52 -6.32 10.65
N LYS A 179 -0.72 -5.95 10.31
CA LYS A 179 -1.26 -6.07 8.94
C LYS A 179 -0.36 -5.43 7.88
N PRO A 180 0.08 -4.15 8.02
CA PRO A 180 0.98 -3.54 7.03
C PRO A 180 2.33 -4.23 6.90
N SER A 181 2.85 -4.81 8.00
CA SER A 181 4.12 -5.53 7.96
C SER A 181 4.02 -6.83 7.15
N PHE A 182 2.91 -7.58 7.30
CA PHE A 182 2.66 -8.77 6.50
C PHE A 182 2.40 -8.42 5.03
N ASP A 183 1.68 -7.34 4.77
CA ASP A 183 1.50 -6.84 3.41
C ASP A 183 2.83 -6.45 2.76
N HIS A 184 3.80 -5.96 3.52
CA HIS A 184 5.14 -5.71 2.99
C HIS A 184 5.82 -6.99 2.50
N VAL A 185 5.77 -8.07 3.30
CA VAL A 185 6.31 -9.39 2.92
C VAL A 185 5.58 -9.94 1.70
N ARG A 186 4.25 -9.93 1.72
CA ARG A 186 3.40 -10.38 0.61
C ARG A 186 3.74 -9.65 -0.68
N ASN A 187 3.79 -8.32 -0.64
CA ASN A 187 4.07 -7.49 -1.81
C ASN A 187 5.49 -7.69 -2.33
N ALA A 188 6.48 -7.91 -1.46
CA ALA A 188 7.83 -8.26 -1.89
C ALA A 188 7.84 -9.57 -2.69
N ILE A 189 7.20 -10.62 -2.17
CA ILE A 189 7.12 -11.93 -2.85
C ILE A 189 6.36 -11.83 -4.18
N LEU A 190 5.26 -11.08 -4.24
CA LEU A 190 4.49 -10.87 -5.47
C LEU A 190 5.27 -10.13 -6.56
N LYS A 191 6.18 -9.22 -6.18
CA LYS A 191 7.01 -8.45 -7.11
C LYS A 191 8.17 -9.24 -7.68
N LEU A 192 8.63 -10.29 -7.01
CA LEU A 192 9.66 -11.21 -7.53
C LEU A 192 9.10 -12.09 -8.64
N LYS A 193 9.92 -12.45 -9.61
CA LYS A 193 9.64 -13.51 -10.60
C LYS A 193 10.27 -14.82 -10.13
N ASP A 194 9.80 -15.97 -10.64
CA ASP A 194 10.35 -17.27 -10.23
C ASP A 194 11.86 -17.38 -10.51
N LYS A 195 12.34 -16.78 -11.60
CA LYS A 195 13.78 -16.72 -11.91
C LYS A 195 14.60 -15.91 -10.91
N ASP A 196 13.97 -15.01 -10.15
CA ASP A 196 14.67 -14.21 -9.14
C ASP A 196 15.01 -15.05 -7.89
N LEU A 197 14.34 -16.19 -7.68
CA LEU A 197 14.54 -17.05 -6.52
C LEU A 197 15.97 -17.60 -6.39
N GLU A 198 16.68 -17.73 -7.52
CA GLU A 198 18.07 -18.22 -7.57
C GLU A 198 19.11 -17.09 -7.54
N ARG A 199 18.69 -15.83 -7.48
CA ARG A 199 19.60 -14.71 -7.23
C ARG A 199 20.13 -14.81 -5.81
N THR A 200 21.36 -14.34 -5.60
CA THR A 200 22.02 -14.36 -4.29
C THR A 200 21.99 -13.00 -3.59
N THR A 201 22.08 -13.03 -2.27
CA THR A 201 22.22 -11.88 -1.37
C THR A 201 23.11 -12.25 -0.19
N GLU A 202 23.64 -11.24 0.50
CA GLU A 202 24.37 -11.42 1.76
C GLU A 202 23.39 -11.30 2.92
N MET A 203 23.21 -12.37 3.69
CA MET A 203 22.33 -12.43 4.84
C MET A 203 23.07 -13.05 6.04
N PHE A 204 23.16 -12.29 7.13
CA PHE A 204 23.86 -12.70 8.36
C PHE A 204 25.30 -13.21 8.12
N GLY A 205 26.03 -12.55 7.22
CA GLY A 205 27.41 -12.92 6.87
C GLY A 205 27.55 -14.13 5.94
N ASN A 206 26.45 -14.62 5.37
CA ASN A 206 26.46 -15.74 4.42
C ASN A 206 25.85 -15.31 3.09
N THR A 207 26.44 -15.77 1.99
CA THR A 207 25.81 -15.70 0.67
C THR A 207 24.69 -16.75 0.58
N VAL A 208 23.45 -16.30 0.41
CA VAL A 208 22.27 -17.17 0.31
C VAL A 208 21.44 -16.81 -0.93
N THR A 209 20.58 -17.72 -1.40
CA THR A 209 19.62 -17.39 -2.46
C THR A 209 18.43 -16.60 -1.92
N TYR A 210 17.72 -15.87 -2.78
CA TYR A 210 16.47 -15.18 -2.42
C TYR A 210 15.43 -16.18 -1.91
N ARG A 211 15.39 -17.38 -2.50
CA ARG A 211 14.59 -18.51 -2.00
C ARG A 211 14.89 -18.81 -0.53
N ASN A 212 16.18 -18.96 -0.16
CA ASN A 212 16.55 -19.24 1.22
C ASN A 212 16.21 -18.09 2.15
N ALA A 213 16.45 -16.84 1.76
CA ALA A 213 16.06 -15.66 2.57
C ALA A 213 14.55 -15.62 2.85
N ILE A 214 13.71 -15.97 1.88
CA ILE A 214 12.25 -16.08 2.06
C ILE A 214 11.90 -17.21 3.04
N ILE A 215 12.53 -18.39 2.90
CA ILE A 215 12.33 -19.52 3.83
C ILE A 215 12.72 -19.12 5.26
N THR A 216 13.85 -18.42 5.43
CA THR A 216 14.31 -17.95 6.74
C THR A 216 13.33 -16.96 7.36
N ALA A 217 12.80 -16.01 6.58
CA ALA A 217 11.77 -15.09 7.06
C ALA A 217 10.50 -15.83 7.50
N LEU A 218 10.05 -16.84 6.74
CA LEU A 218 8.88 -17.64 7.08
C LEU A 218 9.12 -18.53 8.32
N ALA A 219 10.32 -19.10 8.45
CA ALA A 219 10.71 -19.89 9.61
C ALA A 219 10.71 -19.04 10.90
N HIS A 220 11.28 -17.84 10.84
CA HIS A 220 11.25 -16.85 11.93
C HIS A 220 9.82 -16.51 12.37
N LEU A 221 8.91 -16.31 11.42
CA LEU A 221 7.49 -16.10 11.71
C LEU A 221 6.86 -17.31 12.42
N HIS A 222 7.17 -18.53 12.00
CA HIS A 222 6.69 -19.74 12.67
C HIS A 222 7.24 -19.91 14.09
N GLU A 223 8.50 -19.56 14.33
CA GLU A 223 9.10 -19.55 15.67
C GLU A 223 8.32 -18.63 16.62
N HIS A 224 8.02 -17.40 16.17
CA HIS A 224 7.26 -16.45 16.97
C HIS A 224 5.77 -16.76 17.07
N LEU A 225 5.17 -17.41 16.07
CA LEU A 225 3.82 -17.95 16.20
C LEU A 225 3.77 -19.01 17.31
N GLY A 226 4.72 -19.96 17.31
CA GLY A 226 4.83 -20.98 18.37
C GLY A 226 4.99 -20.35 19.76
N GLN A 227 5.87 -19.35 19.86
CA GLN A 227 6.05 -18.56 21.08
C GLN A 227 4.75 -17.88 21.53
N SER A 228 4.04 -17.23 20.62
CA SER A 228 2.78 -16.51 20.92
C SER A 228 1.67 -17.46 21.35
N ILE A 229 1.58 -18.65 20.74
CA ILE A 229 0.64 -19.72 21.16
C ILE A 229 0.93 -20.14 22.61
N ALA A 230 2.20 -20.39 22.94
CA ALA A 230 2.59 -20.77 24.29
C ALA A 230 2.21 -19.67 25.30
N TYR A 231 2.50 -18.41 24.96
CA TYR A 231 2.20 -17.25 25.82
C TYR A 231 0.71 -17.10 26.06
N ALA A 232 -0.11 -17.22 25.00
CA ALA A 232 -1.56 -17.18 25.11
C ALA A 232 -2.06 -18.25 26.10
N ARG A 233 -1.62 -19.51 25.94
CA ARG A 233 -2.04 -20.61 26.81
C ARG A 233 -1.60 -20.44 28.26
N MET A 234 -0.38 -19.95 28.50
CA MET A 234 0.10 -19.64 29.85
C MET A 234 -0.72 -18.54 30.53
N ASN A 235 -1.40 -17.70 29.75
CA ASN A 235 -2.30 -16.66 30.24
C ASN A 235 -3.78 -17.06 30.20
N GLY A 236 -4.08 -18.35 30.02
CA GLY A 236 -5.46 -18.87 29.98
C GLY A 236 -6.23 -18.52 28.70
N VAL A 237 -5.55 -18.02 27.67
CA VAL A 237 -6.15 -17.71 26.37
C VAL A 237 -6.04 -18.93 25.47
N VAL A 238 -7.18 -19.41 24.98
CA VAL A 238 -7.25 -20.49 24.00
C VAL A 238 -7.15 -19.88 22.59
N PRO A 239 -6.18 -20.30 21.75
CA PRO A 239 -6.11 -19.85 20.37
C PRO A 239 -7.44 -20.07 19.63
N PRO A 240 -7.99 -19.07 18.91
CA PRO A 240 -9.33 -19.15 18.31
C PRO A 240 -9.56 -20.37 17.41
N TRP A 241 -8.56 -20.74 16.60
CA TRP A 241 -8.66 -21.91 15.70
C TRP A 241 -8.70 -23.24 16.46
N THR A 242 -8.03 -23.37 17.60
CA THR A 242 -8.11 -24.60 18.42
C THR A 242 -9.53 -24.82 18.93
N ALA A 243 -10.21 -23.76 19.37
CA ALA A 243 -11.59 -23.86 19.82
C ALA A 243 -12.54 -24.28 18.68
N ALA A 244 -12.33 -23.75 17.47
CA ALA A 244 -13.10 -24.13 16.28
C ALA A 244 -12.88 -25.60 15.89
N GLU A 245 -11.62 -26.06 15.89
CA GLU A 245 -11.25 -27.46 15.61
C GLU A 245 -11.87 -28.43 16.62
N GLN A 246 -11.84 -28.10 17.92
CA GLN A 246 -12.47 -28.89 18.98
C GLN A 246 -13.99 -28.96 18.78
N ALA A 247 -14.66 -27.85 18.51
CA ALA A 247 -16.10 -27.81 18.26
C ALA A 247 -16.50 -28.64 17.02
N ALA A 248 -15.68 -28.62 15.97
CA ALA A 248 -15.90 -29.44 14.78
C ALA A 248 -15.74 -30.94 15.06
N ALA A 249 -14.73 -31.33 15.86
CA ALA A 249 -14.50 -32.71 16.25
C ALA A 249 -15.65 -33.28 17.10
N THR A 250 -16.16 -32.51 18.07
CA THR A 250 -17.32 -32.92 18.88
C THR A 250 -18.55 -33.16 18.02
N LYS A 251 -18.83 -32.29 17.04
CA LYS A 251 -19.95 -32.46 16.10
C LYS A 251 -19.81 -33.73 15.23
N LYS A 252 -18.60 -34.08 14.85
CA LYS A 252 -18.33 -35.29 14.04
C LYS A 252 -18.56 -36.58 14.84
N ASN A 253 -18.21 -36.59 16.12
CA ASN A 253 -18.35 -37.78 16.98
C ASN A 253 -19.78 -37.97 17.54
N SER A 254 -20.64 -36.95 17.43
CA SER A 254 -22.06 -37.01 17.84
C SER A 254 -23.02 -37.45 16.73
N LYS A 255 -22.51 -37.76 15.53
CA LYS A 255 -23.27 -38.31 14.40
C LYS A 255 -22.87 -39.74 14.16
#